data_AF-A0A2G9U0S6-F1
#
_entry.id   AF-A0A2G9U0S6-F1
#
_cell.length_a   1.000
_cell.length_b   1.000
_cell.length_c   1.000
_cell.angle_alpha   90.00
_cell.angle_beta   90.00
_cell.angle_gamma   90.00
#
_symmetry.space_group_name_H-M   'P 1'
#
loop_
_entity.id
_entity.type
_entity.pdbx_description
1 polymer ?
#
loop_
_entity_poly.entity_id
_entity_poly.type
_entity_poly.pdbx_seq_one_letter_code
_entity_poly.pdbx_strand_id
1 'polypeptide(L)'
;MTTVFLRAQNSEFVLGTVIRDPKGLPGISKEDFDDQVTMYCFYYLGLGFAMFATSYIQIVCWETFAERIAHKLRQIYLKAILRQQISWFDAQQTGNLTARLTDDLERVREGLGDKLSLFIQMVSAFVAGFGVGFAYRSVYFYGLTPPPGRVFLFQLVDDASDDGRCAVHCLFG
;
A
#
# COMPACT_ATOMS: atom_id res chain seq x y z
N MET A 1 21.05 -9.12 -1.19
CA MET A 1 20.72 -10.24 -0.29
C MET A 1 21.27 -11.57 -0.80
N THR A 2 20.83 -12.10 -1.95
CA THR A 2 21.26 -13.43 -2.44
C THR A 2 22.77 -13.60 -2.59
N THR A 3 23.50 -12.59 -3.07
CA THR A 3 24.96 -12.65 -3.21
C THR A 3 25.73 -12.64 -1.89
N VAL A 4 25.18 -12.01 -0.84
CA VAL A 4 25.79 -11.97 0.50
C VAL A 4 25.55 -13.29 1.21
N PHE A 5 24.35 -13.86 1.11
CA PHE A 5 24.06 -15.20 1.66
C PHE A 5 24.88 -16.30 0.98
N LEU A 6 25.03 -16.25 -0.35
CA LEU A 6 25.89 -17.20 -1.08
C LEU A 6 27.37 -17.07 -0.68
N ARG A 7 27.85 -15.85 -0.40
CA ARG A 7 29.22 -15.62 0.11
C ARG A 7 29.41 -16.01 1.58
N ALA A 8 28.37 -15.85 2.40
CA ALA A 8 28.38 -16.25 3.81
C ALA A 8 28.40 -17.78 3.95
N GLN A 9 27.67 -18.52 3.10
CA GLN A 9 27.76 -19.99 3.08
C GLN A 9 29.13 -20.52 2.67
N ASN A 10 29.85 -19.79 1.81
CA ASN A 10 31.23 -20.11 1.43
C ASN A 10 32.28 -19.50 2.36
N SER A 11 31.87 -18.91 3.49
CA SER A 11 32.79 -18.31 4.46
C SER A 11 33.33 -19.35 5.44
N GLU A 12 34.56 -19.10 5.90
CA GLU A 12 35.24 -19.94 6.90
C GLU A 12 34.41 -20.13 8.19
N PHE A 13 33.55 -19.16 8.51
CA PHE A 13 32.66 -19.27 9.67
C PHE A 13 31.67 -20.44 9.58
N VAL A 14 31.13 -20.68 8.39
CA VAL A 14 30.09 -21.69 8.18
C VAL A 14 30.70 -23.06 7.87
N LEU A 15 31.81 -23.08 7.12
CA LEU A 15 32.49 -24.30 6.69
C LEU A 15 33.57 -24.79 7.65
N GLY A 16 34.06 -23.95 8.57
CA GLY A 16 35.13 -24.30 9.51
C GLY A 16 36.50 -24.56 8.86
N THR A 17 36.61 -24.40 7.54
CA THR A 17 37.82 -24.65 6.75
C THR A 17 37.96 -23.59 5.67
N VAL A 18 39.17 -23.09 5.43
CA VAL A 18 39.48 -22.17 4.33
C VAL A 18 39.49 -22.94 3.01
N ILE A 19 38.40 -22.90 2.24
CA ILE A 19 38.40 -23.44 0.88
C ILE A 19 39.26 -22.53 -0.01
N ARG A 20 40.46 -22.98 -0.36
CA ARG A 20 41.31 -22.36 -1.40
C ARG A 20 40.94 -22.91 -2.79
N ASP A 21 39.67 -22.82 -3.17
CA ASP A 21 39.24 -23.23 -4.51
C ASP A 21 39.56 -22.12 -5.52
N PRO A 22 40.33 -22.39 -6.59
CA PRO A 22 40.67 -21.38 -7.61
C PRO A 22 39.46 -20.94 -8.46
N LYS A 23 38.28 -21.55 -8.25
CA LYS A 23 37.01 -21.23 -8.94
C LYS A 23 35.88 -20.81 -7.97
N GLY A 24 36.17 -20.70 -6.67
CA GLY A 24 35.19 -20.37 -5.62
C GLY A 24 35.09 -18.87 -5.34
N LEU A 25 33.90 -18.39 -4.96
CA LEU A 25 33.72 -17.00 -4.51
C LEU A 25 34.55 -16.75 -3.24
N PRO A 26 35.28 -15.62 -3.11
CA PRO A 26 36.02 -15.33 -1.89
C PRO A 26 35.05 -15.27 -0.70
N GLY A 27 35.34 -16.05 0.34
CA GLY A 27 34.60 -16.05 1.60
C GLY A 27 34.75 -14.71 2.32
N ILE A 28 33.69 -14.26 2.98
CA ILE A 28 33.63 -13.00 3.73
C ILE A 28 34.00 -13.26 5.21
N SER A 29 34.73 -12.33 5.84
CA SER A 29 35.01 -12.39 7.29
C SER A 29 33.73 -12.16 8.10
N LYS A 30 33.67 -12.67 9.34
CA LYS A 30 32.51 -12.49 10.23
C LYS A 30 32.17 -11.02 10.46
N GLU A 31 33.19 -10.20 10.66
CA GLU A 31 33.06 -8.76 10.92
C GLU A 31 32.39 -8.03 9.74
N ASP A 32 32.84 -8.30 8.52
CA ASP A 32 32.28 -7.73 7.29
C ASP A 32 30.83 -8.19 7.01
N PHE A 33 30.46 -9.39 7.48
CA PHE A 33 29.10 -9.91 7.35
C PHE A 33 28.16 -9.23 8.36
N ASP A 34 28.57 -9.12 9.61
CA ASP A 34 27.76 -8.51 10.67
C ASP A 34 27.49 -7.03 10.39
N ASP A 35 28.48 -6.29 9.86
CA ASP A 35 28.30 -4.90 9.44
C ASP A 35 27.28 -4.75 8.30
N GLN A 36 27.35 -5.63 7.29
CA GLN A 36 26.39 -5.62 6.18
C GLN A 36 24.98 -5.97 6.65
N VAL A 37 24.83 -7.00 7.49
CA VAL A 37 23.52 -7.42 8.04
C VAL A 37 22.92 -6.33 8.92
N THR A 38 23.74 -5.68 9.75
CA THR A 38 23.31 -4.58 10.62
C THR A 38 22.83 -3.39 9.80
N MET A 39 23.56 -3.01 8.75
CA MET A 39 23.13 -1.97 7.81
C MET A 39 21.78 -2.31 7.17
N TYR A 40 21.59 -3.53 6.67
CA TYR A 40 20.32 -3.95 6.09
C TYR A 40 19.17 -3.95 7.10
N CYS A 41 19.41 -4.36 8.36
CA CYS A 41 18.39 -4.32 9.41
C CYS A 41 17.86 -2.90 9.64
N PHE A 42 18.74 -1.89 9.72
CA PHE A 42 18.30 -0.50 9.86
C PHE A 42 17.50 0.00 8.65
N TYR A 43 17.84 -0.42 7.43
CA TYR A 43 17.04 -0.09 6.25
C TYR A 43 15.63 -0.70 6.30
N TYR A 44 15.48 -1.96 6.70
CA TYR A 44 14.16 -2.58 6.83
C TYR A 44 13.32 -1.95 7.95
N LEU A 45 13.96 -1.58 9.06
CA LEU A 45 13.29 -0.93 10.18
C LEU A 45 12.77 0.47 9.78
N GLY A 46 13.57 1.23 9.03
CA GLY A 46 13.15 2.51 8.45
C GLY A 46 11.98 2.36 7.46
N LEU A 47 12.00 1.32 6.62
CA LEU A 47 10.91 1.04 5.68
C LEU A 47 9.62 0.64 6.38
N GLY A 48 9.69 -0.16 7.45
CA GLY A 48 8.52 -0.52 8.25
C GLY A 48 7.84 0.72 8.85
N PHE A 49 8.63 1.64 9.41
CA PHE A 49 8.09 2.89 9.96
C PHE A 49 7.47 3.78 8.86
N ALA A 50 8.13 3.89 7.71
CA ALA A 50 7.62 4.67 6.59
C ALA A 50 6.30 4.11 6.02
N MET A 51 6.19 2.78 5.90
CA MET A 51 4.95 2.13 5.45
C MET A 51 3.81 2.36 6.44
N PHE A 52 4.08 2.21 7.74
CA PHE A 52 3.07 2.45 8.78
C PHE A 52 2.55 3.90 8.75
N ALA A 53 3.47 4.88 8.69
CA ALA A 53 3.09 6.29 8.64
C ALA A 53 2.29 6.63 7.37
N THR A 54 2.71 6.12 6.21
CA THR A 54 2.06 6.39 4.93
C THR A 54 0.66 5.77 4.88
N SER A 55 0.53 4.50 5.30
CA SER A 55 -0.76 3.80 5.39
C SER A 55 -1.75 4.55 6.29
N TYR A 56 -1.29 4.99 7.47
CA TYR A 56 -2.13 5.74 8.40
C TYR A 56 -2.63 7.05 7.80
N ILE A 57 -1.72 7.85 7.20
CA ILE A 57 -2.08 9.12 6.57
C ILE A 57 -3.05 8.89 5.41
N GLN A 58 -2.84 7.84 4.61
CA GLN A 58 -3.70 7.50 3.48
C GLN A 58 -5.13 7.20 3.94
N ILE A 59 -5.31 6.32 4.94
CA ILE A 59 -6.64 5.94 5.44
C ILE A 59 -7.37 7.15 6.02
N VAL A 60 -6.69 7.92 6.88
CA VAL A 60 -7.28 9.12 7.51
C VAL A 60 -7.68 10.15 6.45
N CYS A 61 -6.86 10.34 5.41
CA CYS A 61 -7.17 11.28 4.33
C CYS A 61 -8.42 10.85 3.54
N TRP A 62 -8.57 9.56 3.21
CA TRP A 62 -9.72 9.05 2.48
C TRP A 62 -11.02 9.13 3.29
N GLU A 63 -10.98 8.74 4.57
CA GLU A 63 -12.13 8.85 5.47
C GLU A 63 -12.57 10.31 5.63
N THR A 64 -11.62 11.21 5.87
CA THR A 64 -11.91 12.65 6.00
C THR A 64 -12.51 13.22 4.70
N PHE A 65 -12.04 12.75 3.54
CA PHE A 65 -12.55 13.18 2.25
C PHE A 65 -14.00 12.71 2.02
N ALA A 66 -14.29 11.44 2.32
CA ALA A 66 -15.63 10.87 2.21
C ALA A 66 -16.64 11.61 3.12
N GLU A 67 -16.25 11.89 4.36
CA GLU A 67 -17.09 12.61 5.33
C GLU A 67 -17.38 14.05 4.88
N ARG A 68 -16.38 14.77 4.36
CA ARG A 68 -16.57 16.13 3.83
C ARG A 68 -17.55 16.16 2.67
N ILE A 69 -17.50 15.17 1.78
CA ILE A 69 -18.43 15.07 0.65
C ILE A 69 -19.84 14.79 1.14
N ALA A 70 -20.01 13.82 2.05
CA ALA A 70 -21.31 13.49 2.63
C ALA A 70 -21.94 14.71 3.33
N HIS A 71 -21.15 15.49 4.08
CA HIS A 71 -21.63 16.72 4.70
C HIS A 71 -22.09 17.78 3.71
N LYS A 72 -21.33 18.02 2.64
CA LYS A 72 -21.73 18.98 1.60
C LYS A 72 -23.00 18.54 0.89
N LEU A 73 -23.11 17.25 0.58
CA LEU A 73 -24.29 16.69 -0.09
C LEU A 73 -25.53 16.83 0.81
N ARG A 74 -25.41 16.58 2.11
CA ARG A 74 -26.47 16.81 3.10
C ARG A 74 -26.91 18.27 3.13
N GLN A 75 -25.97 19.22 3.13
CA GLN A 75 -26.30 20.65 3.13
C GLN A 75 -27.02 21.10 1.85
N ILE A 76 -26.54 20.67 0.68
CA ILE A 76 -27.16 21.00 -0.61
C ILE A 76 -28.56 20.41 -0.70
N TYR A 77 -28.73 19.15 -0.26
CA TYR A 77 -30.01 18.48 -0.28
C TYR A 77 -31.04 19.14 0.65
N LEU A 78 -30.65 19.46 1.89
CA LEU A 78 -31.52 20.19 2.83
C LEU A 78 -31.88 21.59 2.30
N LYS A 79 -30.94 22.27 1.64
CA LYS A 79 -31.23 23.55 0.99
C LYS A 79 -32.22 23.41 -0.17
N ALA A 80 -32.15 22.32 -0.94
CA ALA A 80 -33.08 22.05 -2.02
C ALA A 80 -34.47 21.69 -1.48
N ILE A 81 -34.56 20.87 -0.44
CA ILE A 81 -35.85 20.44 0.13
C ILE A 81 -36.64 21.61 0.72
N LEU A 82 -35.96 22.56 1.38
CA LEU A 82 -36.61 23.75 1.96
C LEU A 82 -37.20 24.70 0.91
N ARG A 83 -36.81 24.58 -0.37
CA ARG A 83 -37.36 25.38 -1.48
C ARG A 83 -38.49 24.67 -2.24
N GLN A 84 -38.84 23.45 -1.84
CA GLN A 84 -39.88 22.65 -2.46
C GLN A 84 -41.29 23.16 -2.05
N GLN A 85 -42.26 23.05 -2.95
CA GLN A 85 -43.65 23.47 -2.73
C GLN A 85 -44.43 22.55 -1.74
N ILE A 86 -45.37 23.13 -0.98
CA ILE A 86 -46.12 22.45 0.10
C ILE A 86 -46.89 21.20 -0.40
N SER A 87 -47.38 21.23 -1.64
CA SER A 87 -48.11 20.10 -2.25
C SER A 87 -47.23 18.85 -2.42
N TRP A 88 -45.91 19.01 -2.54
CA TRP A 88 -44.98 17.88 -2.59
C TRP A 88 -44.75 17.27 -1.21
N PHE A 89 -44.75 18.09 -0.16
CA PHE A 89 -44.60 17.64 1.23
C PHE A 89 -45.81 16.83 1.72
N ASP A 90 -47.02 17.14 1.25
CA ASP A 90 -48.23 16.42 1.65
C ASP A 90 -48.32 15.01 1.04
N ALA A 91 -47.69 14.81 -0.13
CA ALA A 91 -47.60 13.51 -0.79
C ALA A 91 -46.55 12.57 -0.17
N GLN A 92 -45.64 13.10 0.67
CA GLN A 92 -44.45 12.38 1.15
C GLN A 92 -44.42 12.30 2.68
N GLN A 93 -44.34 11.09 3.26
CA GLN A 93 -44.08 10.93 4.70
C GLN A 93 -42.69 11.50 5.06
N THR A 94 -42.66 12.62 5.77
CA THR A 94 -41.45 13.37 6.17
C THR A 94 -40.40 12.53 6.91
N GLY A 95 -40.83 11.56 7.71
CA GLY A 95 -39.93 10.64 8.43
C GLY A 95 -39.19 9.64 7.52
N ASN A 96 -39.86 9.13 6.49
CA ASN A 96 -39.28 8.15 5.56
C ASN A 96 -38.23 8.79 4.65
N LEU A 97 -38.46 10.05 4.25
CA LEU A 97 -37.57 10.79 3.36
C LEU A 97 -36.20 11.08 4.00
N THR A 98 -36.19 11.48 5.27
CA THR A 98 -34.95 11.81 5.99
C THR A 98 -34.13 10.56 6.29
N ALA A 99 -34.79 9.43 6.60
CA ALA A 99 -34.14 8.13 6.76
C ALA A 99 -33.50 7.66 5.45
N ARG A 100 -34.26 7.66 4.34
CA ARG A 100 -33.73 7.29 3.01
C ARG A 100 -32.55 8.16 2.57
N LEU A 101 -32.62 9.47 2.82
CA LEU A 101 -31.49 10.36 2.53
C LEU A 101 -30.26 9.96 3.33
N THR A 102 -30.42 9.63 4.61
CA THR A 102 -29.29 9.24 5.46
C THR A 102 -28.68 7.92 4.96
N ASP A 103 -29.51 6.95 4.57
CA ASP A 103 -29.05 5.69 3.97
C ASP A 103 -28.32 5.92 2.64
N ASP A 104 -28.83 6.80 1.78
CA ASP A 104 -28.20 7.15 0.50
C ASP A 104 -26.85 7.86 0.71
N LEU A 105 -26.76 8.74 1.71
CA LEU A 105 -25.51 9.42 2.07
C LEU A 105 -24.47 8.44 2.63
N GLU A 106 -24.88 7.47 3.46
CA GLU A 106 -23.97 6.46 4.01
C GLU A 106 -23.43 5.55 2.91
N ARG A 107 -24.28 5.09 1.99
CA ARG A 107 -23.83 4.31 0.82
C ARG A 107 -22.84 5.06 -0.05
N VAL A 108 -23.04 6.35 -0.26
CA VAL A 108 -22.11 7.20 -1.02
C VAL A 108 -20.79 7.34 -0.26
N ARG A 109 -20.84 7.53 1.06
CA ARG A 109 -19.65 7.63 1.91
C ARG A 109 -18.83 6.33 1.86
N GLU A 110 -19.46 5.18 2.07
CA GLU A 110 -18.82 3.86 1.99
C GLU A 110 -18.21 3.61 0.59
N GLY A 111 -18.90 4.04 -0.47
CA GLY A 111 -18.39 3.97 -1.84
C GLY A 111 -17.16 4.85 -2.09
N LEU A 112 -17.09 6.02 -1.44
CA LEU A 112 -15.99 6.98 -1.62
C LEU A 112 -14.79 6.72 -0.70
N GLY A 113 -14.99 6.13 0.47
CA GLY A 113 -13.90 5.76 1.38
C GLY A 113 -13.15 4.53 0.86
N ASP A 114 -13.76 3.36 1.04
CA ASP A 114 -13.07 2.09 0.82
C ASP A 114 -12.95 1.71 -0.66
N LYS A 115 -14.04 1.83 -1.43
CA LYS A 115 -14.06 1.35 -2.82
C LYS A 115 -13.21 2.21 -3.75
N LEU A 116 -13.19 3.53 -3.53
CA LEU A 116 -12.38 4.46 -4.33
C LEU A 116 -10.88 4.27 -4.07
N SER A 117 -10.49 4.08 -2.81
CA SER A 117 -9.10 3.79 -2.42
C SER A 117 -8.60 2.51 -3.11
N LEU A 118 -9.39 1.43 -3.06
CA LEU A 118 -9.07 0.17 -3.75
C LEU A 118 -8.96 0.35 -5.27
N PHE A 119 -9.89 1.08 -5.87
CA PHE A 119 -9.88 1.33 -7.31
C PHE A 119 -8.60 2.03 -7.76
N ILE A 120 -8.21 3.11 -7.08
CA ILE A 120 -6.99 3.87 -7.39
C ILE A 120 -5.76 3.00 -7.25
N GLN A 121 -5.71 2.17 -6.20
CA GLN A 121 -4.57 1.31 -5.99
C GLN A 121 -4.47 0.22 -7.07
N MET A 122 -5.57 -0.42 -7.46
CA MET A 122 -5.57 -1.40 -8.55
C MET A 122 -5.15 -0.79 -9.88
N VAL A 123 -5.56 0.45 -10.17
CA VAL A 123 -5.07 1.18 -11.35
C VAL A 123 -3.57 1.47 -11.23
N SER A 124 -3.09 1.88 -10.06
CA SER A 124 -1.66 2.15 -9.86
C SER A 124 -0.79 0.89 -10.01
N ALA A 125 -1.24 -0.24 -9.46
CA ALA A 125 -0.58 -1.54 -9.58
C ALA A 125 -0.57 -2.02 -11.03
N PHE A 126 -1.68 -1.82 -11.77
CA PHE A 126 -1.73 -2.13 -13.20
C PHE A 126 -0.73 -1.32 -14.02
N VAL A 127 -0.66 0.00 -13.81
CA VAL A 127 0.28 0.88 -14.52
C VAL A 127 1.73 0.54 -14.17
N ALA A 128 2.01 0.28 -12.90
CA ALA A 128 3.35 -0.06 -12.47
C ALA A 128 3.78 -1.45 -12.95
N GLY A 129 2.90 -2.45 -12.91
CA GLY A 129 3.14 -3.78 -13.45
C GLY A 129 3.41 -3.75 -14.95
N PHE A 130 2.67 -2.92 -15.70
CA PHE A 130 2.94 -2.67 -17.12
C PHE A 130 4.28 -1.98 -17.33
N GLY A 131 4.57 -0.92 -16.57
CA GLY A 131 5.84 -0.19 -16.64
C GLY A 131 7.05 -1.07 -16.34
N VAL A 132 6.95 -1.91 -15.31
CA VAL A 132 7.89 -2.98 -14.98
C VAL A 132 8.03 -3.92 -16.17
N GLY A 133 6.95 -4.55 -16.65
CA GLY A 133 7.01 -5.50 -17.78
C GLY A 133 7.75 -4.96 -19.02
N PHE A 134 7.51 -3.69 -19.37
CA PHE A 134 8.23 -3.01 -20.45
C PHE A 134 9.68 -2.65 -20.08
N ALA A 135 9.93 -2.24 -18.84
CA ALA A 135 11.26 -1.91 -18.35
C ALA A 135 12.17 -3.14 -18.26
N TYR A 136 11.70 -4.32 -17.87
CA TYR A 136 12.58 -5.51 -17.83
C TYR A 136 13.13 -5.85 -19.22
N ARG A 137 12.30 -5.78 -20.27
CA ARG A 137 12.76 -5.96 -21.67
C ARG A 137 13.90 -5.01 -22.04
N SER A 138 13.86 -3.76 -21.56
CA SER A 138 14.89 -2.74 -21.81
C SER A 138 16.10 -2.85 -20.87
N VAL A 139 15.88 -3.12 -19.57
CA VAL A 139 16.92 -3.22 -18.54
C VAL A 139 17.80 -4.46 -18.71
N TYR A 140 17.25 -5.59 -19.16
CA TYR A 140 18.05 -6.76 -19.56
C TYR A 140 19.03 -6.44 -20.70
N PHE A 141 18.71 -5.47 -21.57
CA PHE A 141 19.60 -5.04 -22.66
C PHE A 141 20.77 -4.17 -22.17
N TYR A 142 20.60 -3.44 -21.05
CA TYR A 142 21.66 -2.61 -20.44
C TYR A 142 22.50 -3.33 -19.37
N GLY A 143 22.28 -4.63 -19.12
CA GLY A 143 23.13 -5.46 -18.23
C GLY A 143 23.15 -5.07 -16.75
N LEU A 144 22.42 -4.03 -16.35
CA LEU A 144 22.33 -3.60 -14.96
C LEU A 144 21.27 -4.44 -14.25
N THR A 145 21.72 -5.51 -13.58
CA THR A 145 20.86 -6.27 -12.68
C THR A 145 20.23 -5.29 -11.69
N PRO A 146 18.89 -5.16 -11.61
CA PRO A 146 18.29 -4.24 -10.66
C PRO A 146 18.72 -4.65 -9.25
N PRO A 147 19.19 -3.71 -8.40
CA PRO A 147 19.44 -4.04 -7.01
C PRO A 147 18.14 -4.63 -6.43
N PRO A 148 18.22 -5.77 -5.71
CA PRO A 148 17.05 -6.51 -5.28
C PRO A 148 16.05 -5.63 -4.51
N GLY A 149 16.54 -4.57 -3.87
CA GLY A 149 15.73 -3.61 -3.13
C GLY A 149 14.71 -2.82 -3.95
N ARG A 150 14.92 -2.50 -5.25
CA ARG A 150 13.95 -1.66 -5.99
C ARG A 150 12.69 -2.40 -6.42
N VAL A 151 12.82 -3.70 -6.71
CA VAL A 151 11.70 -4.56 -7.06
C VAL A 151 10.98 -5.02 -5.79
N PHE A 152 11.75 -5.36 -4.74
CA PHE A 152 11.18 -5.69 -3.42
C PHE A 152 10.49 -4.49 -2.77
N LEU A 153 10.92 -3.24 -2.98
CA LEU A 153 10.24 -2.07 -2.41
C LEU A 153 8.85 -1.90 -3.00
N PHE A 154 8.74 -2.08 -4.32
CA PHE A 154 7.48 -1.93 -5.03
C PHE A 154 6.53 -3.05 -4.62
N GLN A 155 7.03 -4.28 -4.53
CA GLN A 155 6.26 -5.43 -4.08
C GLN A 155 5.92 -5.39 -2.59
N LEU A 156 6.80 -4.92 -1.71
CA LEU A 156 6.49 -4.71 -0.27
C LEU A 156 5.50 -3.58 -0.04
N VAL A 157 5.55 -2.51 -0.83
CA VAL A 157 4.55 -1.43 -0.74
C VAL A 157 3.18 -1.90 -1.23
N ASP A 158 3.13 -2.75 -2.27
CA ASP A 158 1.88 -3.38 -2.71
C ASP A 158 1.38 -4.46 -1.72
N ASP A 159 2.23 -5.38 -1.26
CA ASP A 159 1.89 -6.43 -0.27
C ASP A 159 1.47 -5.83 1.09
N ALA A 160 2.19 -4.82 1.61
CA ALA A 160 1.82 -4.16 2.86
C ALA A 160 0.53 -3.34 2.74
N SER A 161 0.20 -2.86 1.54
CA SER A 161 -1.07 -2.21 1.30
C SER A 161 -2.24 -3.21 1.24
N ASP A 162 -2.04 -4.44 0.78
CA ASP A 162 -3.08 -5.49 0.75
C ASP A 162 -3.33 -6.15 2.12
N ASP A 163 -2.27 -6.44 2.89
CA ASP A 163 -2.41 -6.98 4.25
C ASP A 163 -3.05 -5.96 5.22
N GLY A 164 -2.73 -4.68 5.08
CA GLY A 164 -3.35 -3.61 5.87
C GLY A 164 -4.86 -3.47 5.64
N ARG A 165 -5.35 -3.76 4.44
CA ARG A 165 -6.79 -3.72 4.13
C ARG A 165 -7.54 -4.94 4.65
N CYS A 166 -6.95 -6.13 4.61
CA CYS A 166 -7.57 -7.33 5.19
C CYS A 166 -7.74 -7.21 6.71
N ALA A 167 -6.78 -6.60 7.40
CA ALA A 167 -6.87 -6.35 8.84
C ALA A 167 -7.95 -5.31 9.20
N VAL A 168 -8.05 -4.20 8.46
CA VAL A 168 -9.06 -3.15 8.72
C VAL A 168 -10.48 -3.64 8.39
N HIS A 169 -10.64 -4.39 7.30
CA HIS A 169 -11.92 -4.97 6.90
C HIS A 169 -12.37 -6.13 7.82
N CYS A 170 -11.45 -6.78 8.55
CA CYS A 170 -11.79 -7.74 9.62
C CYS A 170 -12.06 -7.09 10.98
N LEU A 171 -11.64 -5.83 11.19
CA LEU A 171 -11.85 -5.09 12.43
C LEU A 171 -13.14 -4.26 12.42
N PHE A 172 -13.67 -3.92 11.24
CA PHE A 172 -14.86 -3.08 11.07
C PHE A 172 -16.06 -3.77 10.38
N GLY A 173 -15.97 -5.07 10.10
CA GLY A 173 -17.09 -5.92 9.66
C GLY A 173 -17.50 -6.90 10.74
#